data_AF-A0A1X9YFJ2-F1
#
_entry.id   AF-A0A1X9YFJ2-F1
#
_cell.length_a   1.000
_cell.length_b   1.000
_cell.length_c   1.000
_cell.angle_alpha   90.00
_cell.angle_beta   90.00
_cell.angle_gamma   90.00
#
_symmetry.space_group_name_H-M   'P 1'
#
loop_
_entity.id
_entity.type
_entity.pdbx_description
1 polymer ?
#
loop_
_entity_poly.entity_id
_entity_poly.type
_entity_poly.pdbx_seq_one_letter_code
_entity_poly.pdbx_strand_id
1 'polypeptide(L)'
;MPQDEPGLTGDDEALSAWETGAGDTPDVPPHSKLAALKSRFDNHADVCALRDALNAAMNDGAAPVPVTVAVQPGLLALLAHVERIDSARADRAEASPSAVLAQAINNYLENLLHTLVADPTSHPHFAELWNSLCADANAPELAVPTDENPEPATPADGGPF
;
A
#
# COMPACT_ATOMS: atom_id res chain seq x y z
N MET A 1 46.14 35.69 -3.32
CA MET A 1 45.98 34.70 -2.23
C MET A 1 44.72 33.92 -2.56
N PRO A 2 44.81 32.59 -2.67
CA PRO A 2 43.78 31.72 -3.23
C PRO A 2 42.59 31.58 -2.28
N GLN A 3 41.39 31.40 -2.83
CA GLN A 3 40.26 30.89 -2.07
C GLN A 3 40.29 29.37 -2.19
N ASP A 4 40.62 28.69 -1.09
CA ASP A 4 40.46 27.26 -0.95
C ASP A 4 38.97 26.94 -0.82
N GLU A 5 38.44 26.18 -1.77
CA GLU A 5 37.11 25.57 -1.66
C GLU A 5 37.09 24.58 -0.49
N PRO A 6 36.08 24.61 0.41
CA PRO A 6 35.94 23.59 1.43
C PRO A 6 35.57 22.26 0.74
N GLY A 7 36.44 21.27 0.91
CA GLY A 7 36.40 19.97 0.26
C GLY A 7 35.08 19.22 0.43
N LEU A 8 34.70 18.56 -0.67
CA LEU A 8 33.65 17.56 -0.81
C LEU A 8 34.00 16.26 -0.04
N THR A 9 34.18 16.31 1.28
CA THR A 9 34.54 15.12 2.08
C THR A 9 33.35 14.34 2.62
N GLY A 10 32.12 14.85 2.47
CA GLY A 10 30.90 14.22 3.03
C GLY A 10 30.31 13.09 2.17
N ASP A 11 30.44 13.19 0.84
CA ASP A 11 29.81 12.22 -0.07
C ASP A 11 30.57 10.88 -0.11
N ASP A 12 31.90 10.90 0.05
CA ASP A 12 32.74 9.69 0.07
C ASP A 12 32.58 8.88 1.36
N GLU A 13 32.27 9.52 2.49
CA GLU A 13 32.07 8.85 3.77
C GLU A 13 30.72 8.11 3.80
N ALA A 14 29.67 8.73 3.24
CA ALA A 14 28.37 8.08 3.09
C ALA A 14 28.41 6.90 2.10
N LEU A 15 29.15 7.04 0.99
CA LEU A 15 29.34 5.97 0.02
C LEU A 15 30.15 4.81 0.61
N SER A 16 31.24 5.11 1.33
CA SER A 16 32.05 4.11 2.01
C SER A 16 31.29 3.39 3.12
N ALA A 17 30.42 4.09 3.86
CA ALA A 17 29.57 3.49 4.89
C ALA A 17 28.54 2.51 4.29
N TRP A 18 28.02 2.80 3.10
CA TRP A 18 27.15 1.89 2.36
C TRP A 18 27.92 0.68 1.82
N GLU A 19 29.10 0.88 1.22
CA GLU A 19 29.93 -0.21 0.66
C GLU A 19 30.49 -1.16 1.74
N THR A 20 30.75 -0.64 2.95
CA THR A 20 31.26 -1.43 4.08
C THR A 20 30.17 -2.04 4.94
N GLY A 21 28.89 -1.80 4.63
CA GLY A 21 27.77 -2.30 5.42
C GLY A 21 27.72 -1.71 6.84
N ALA A 22 28.25 -0.50 7.05
CA ALA A 22 28.32 0.14 8.37
C ALA A 22 26.95 0.59 8.93
N GLY A 23 25.85 0.24 8.25
CA GLY A 23 24.47 0.37 8.71
C GLY A 23 23.73 -0.95 8.93
N ASP A 24 24.42 -2.09 8.81
CA ASP A 24 23.84 -3.42 8.99
C ASP A 24 23.64 -3.66 10.50
N THR A 25 22.55 -3.08 11.00
CA THR A 25 22.09 -3.28 12.37
C THR A 25 21.77 -4.76 12.49
N PRO A 26 22.31 -5.50 13.47
CA PRO A 26 22.03 -6.92 13.60
C PRO A 26 20.51 -7.14 13.61
N ASP A 27 20.01 -7.90 12.64
CA ASP A 27 18.61 -8.27 12.58
C ASP A 27 18.21 -8.85 13.94
N VAL A 28 17.18 -8.26 14.55
CA VAL A 28 16.59 -8.82 15.76
C VAL A 28 16.21 -10.27 15.42
N PRO A 29 16.66 -11.27 16.21
CA PRO A 29 16.35 -12.65 15.91
C PRO A 29 14.84 -12.81 15.74
N PRO A 30 14.35 -13.40 14.64
CA PRO A 30 12.93 -13.50 14.39
C PRO A 30 12.28 -14.23 15.56
N HIS A 31 11.13 -13.71 16.01
CA HIS A 31 10.42 -14.26 17.16
C HIS A 31 10.23 -15.78 16.98
N SER A 32 10.54 -16.57 18.01
CA SER A 32 10.64 -18.03 17.90
C SER A 32 9.34 -18.71 17.42
N LYS A 33 8.19 -18.05 17.64
CA LYS A 33 6.87 -18.53 17.22
C LYS A 33 6.45 -18.06 15.82
N LEU A 34 7.15 -17.09 15.23
CA LEU A 34 6.74 -16.44 13.98
C LEU A 34 6.61 -17.42 12.82
N ALA A 35 7.58 -18.34 12.66
CA ALA A 35 7.55 -19.33 11.59
C ALA A 35 6.35 -20.29 11.72
N ALA A 36 6.04 -20.72 12.94
CA ALA A 36 4.89 -21.58 13.21
C ALA A 36 3.56 -20.84 12.98
N LEU A 37 3.47 -19.57 13.39
CA LEU A 37 2.30 -18.72 13.16
C LEU A 37 2.06 -18.47 11.67
N LYS A 38 3.09 -18.10 10.91
CA LYS A 38 3.02 -17.95 9.45
C LYS A 38 2.54 -19.23 8.79
N SER A 39 3.12 -20.37 9.16
CA SER A 39 2.67 -21.66 8.63
C SER A 39 1.21 -21.96 8.96
N ARG A 40 0.70 -21.64 10.16
CA ARG A 40 -0.72 -21.81 10.49
C ARG A 40 -1.62 -20.85 9.71
N PHE A 41 -1.19 -19.60 9.55
CA PHE A 41 -1.90 -18.58 8.77
C PHE A 41 -2.00 -18.98 7.29
N ASP A 42 -0.88 -19.35 6.67
CA ASP A 42 -0.79 -19.76 5.26
C ASP A 42 -1.64 -21.00 4.94
N ASN A 43 -1.87 -21.87 5.93
CA ASN A 43 -2.69 -23.07 5.81
C ASN A 43 -4.17 -22.86 6.22
N HIS A 44 -4.56 -21.65 6.64
CA HIS A 44 -5.95 -21.37 6.96
C HIS A 44 -6.81 -21.42 5.68
N ALA A 45 -8.06 -21.92 5.79
CA ALA A 45 -8.96 -22.09 4.65
C ALA A 45 -9.19 -20.78 3.88
N ASP A 46 -9.47 -19.69 4.58
CA ASP A 46 -9.69 -18.37 3.96
C ASP A 46 -8.43 -17.82 3.27
N VAL A 47 -7.24 -18.07 3.82
CA VAL A 47 -5.97 -17.63 3.23
C VAL A 47 -5.65 -18.46 1.98
N CYS A 48 -5.91 -19.77 2.02
CA CYS A 48 -5.84 -20.62 0.84
C CYS A 48 -6.80 -20.13 -0.26
N ALA A 49 -8.06 -19.85 0.10
CA ALA A 49 -9.06 -19.35 -0.85
C ALA A 49 -8.69 -17.99 -1.44
N LEU A 50 -8.14 -17.07 -0.62
CA LEU A 50 -7.59 -15.80 -1.09
C LEU A 50 -6.47 -16.04 -2.10
N ARG A 51 -5.52 -16.91 -1.80
CA ARG A 51 -4.40 -17.21 -2.70
C ARG A 51 -4.87 -17.76 -4.04
N ASP A 52 -5.86 -18.66 -4.03
CA ASP A 52 -6.43 -19.22 -5.25
C ASP A 52 -7.12 -18.13 -6.09
N ALA A 53 -7.87 -17.22 -5.43
CA ALA A 53 -8.51 -16.09 -6.09
C ALA A 53 -7.49 -15.08 -6.66
N LEU A 54 -6.45 -14.75 -5.90
CA LEU A 54 -5.36 -13.87 -6.35
C LEU A 54 -4.62 -14.48 -7.54
N ASN A 55 -4.33 -15.78 -7.49
CA ASN A 55 -3.68 -16.49 -8.60
C ASN A 55 -4.56 -16.50 -9.86
N ALA A 56 -5.88 -16.68 -9.71
CA ALA A 56 -6.80 -16.57 -10.83
C ALA A 56 -6.83 -15.15 -11.42
N ALA A 57 -6.89 -14.12 -10.58
CA ALA A 57 -6.93 -12.73 -11.01
C ALA A 57 -5.63 -12.27 -11.70
N MET A 58 -4.47 -12.62 -11.16
CA MET A 58 -3.17 -12.22 -11.71
C MET A 58 -2.82 -12.91 -13.04
N ASN A 59 -3.38 -14.09 -13.28
CA ASN A 59 -3.16 -14.85 -14.51
C ASN A 59 -4.34 -14.72 -15.48
N ASP A 60 -5.31 -13.83 -15.21
CA ASP A 60 -6.42 -13.59 -16.12
C ASP A 60 -5.91 -12.81 -17.35
N GLY A 61 -5.87 -13.50 -18.48
CA GLY A 61 -5.54 -12.93 -19.78
C GLY A 61 -6.77 -12.55 -20.60
N ALA A 62 -7.97 -12.56 -20.03
CA ALA A 62 -9.18 -12.15 -20.71
C ALA A 62 -9.11 -10.67 -21.15
N ALA A 63 -9.85 -10.36 -22.22
CA ALA A 63 -9.96 -8.97 -22.67
C ALA A 63 -10.69 -8.13 -21.60
N PRO A 64 -10.26 -6.87 -21.35
CA PRO A 64 -10.98 -5.97 -20.47
C PRO A 64 -12.45 -5.81 -20.88
N VAL A 65 -13.34 -5.85 -19.90
CA VAL A 65 -14.79 -5.70 -20.12
C VAL A 65 -15.25 -4.29 -19.72
N PRO A 66 -16.16 -3.66 -20.48
CA PRO A 66 -16.70 -2.35 -20.11
C PRO A 66 -17.62 -2.46 -18.90
N VAL A 67 -17.40 -1.62 -17.90
CA VAL A 67 -18.24 -1.51 -16.69
C VAL A 67 -18.79 -0.10 -16.58
N THR A 68 -20.07 0.04 -16.25
CA THR A 68 -20.70 1.33 -15.96
C THR A 68 -20.69 1.58 -14.46
N VAL A 69 -20.15 2.73 -14.05
CA VAL A 69 -20.11 3.18 -12.66
C VAL A 69 -20.85 4.50 -12.51
N ALA A 70 -21.62 4.64 -11.44
CA ALA A 70 -22.25 5.92 -11.10
C ALA A 70 -21.23 6.82 -10.40
N VAL A 71 -21.03 8.04 -10.92
CA VAL A 71 -20.08 9.01 -10.38
C VAL A 71 -20.75 10.37 -10.23
N GLN A 72 -20.39 11.10 -9.19
CA GLN A 72 -20.88 12.46 -8.98
C GLN A 72 -20.33 13.39 -10.08
N PRO A 73 -21.17 14.21 -10.74
CA PRO A 73 -20.72 15.09 -11.83
C PRO A 73 -19.57 16.02 -11.44
N GLY A 74 -19.55 16.50 -10.19
CA GLY A 74 -18.47 17.35 -9.67
C GLY A 74 -17.11 16.64 -9.63
N LEU A 75 -17.08 15.33 -9.36
CA LEU A 75 -15.84 14.55 -9.36
C LEU A 75 -15.30 14.38 -10.80
N LEU A 76 -16.19 14.20 -11.78
CA LEU A 76 -15.78 14.15 -13.19
C LEU A 76 -15.22 15.49 -13.65
N ALA A 77 -15.82 16.61 -13.22
CA ALA A 77 -15.31 17.94 -13.53
C ALA A 77 -13.94 18.20 -12.87
N LEU A 78 -13.74 17.75 -11.63
CA LEU A 78 -12.45 17.82 -10.95
C LEU A 78 -11.38 17.00 -11.68
N LEU A 79 -11.71 15.78 -12.08
CA LEU A 79 -10.81 14.89 -12.82
C LEU A 79 -10.38 15.53 -14.15
N ALA A 80 -11.33 16.07 -14.91
CA ALA A 80 -11.04 16.80 -16.15
C ALA A 80 -10.14 18.03 -15.90
N HIS A 81 -10.38 18.75 -14.80
CA HIS A 81 -9.57 19.91 -14.45
C HIS A 81 -8.11 19.55 -14.17
N VAL A 82 -7.87 18.47 -13.41
CA VAL A 82 -6.53 17.97 -13.09
C VAL A 82 -5.84 17.46 -14.37
N GLU A 83 -6.53 16.66 -15.16
CA GLU A 83 -6.01 16.12 -16.42
C GLU A 83 -5.59 17.22 -17.40
N ARG A 84 -6.34 18.32 -17.51
CA ARG A 84 -5.96 19.49 -18.31
C ARG A 84 -4.65 20.14 -17.82
N ILE A 85 -4.41 20.18 -16.51
CA ILE A 85 -3.15 20.73 -15.96
C ILE A 85 -1.98 19.79 -16.27
N ASP A 86 -2.17 18.50 -16.03
CA ASP A 86 -1.12 17.48 -16.18
C ASP A 86 -0.75 17.27 -17.66
N SER A 87 -1.75 17.23 -18.54
CA SER A 87 -1.55 17.11 -19.99
C SER A 87 -0.78 18.31 -20.56
N ALA A 88 -1.14 19.53 -20.15
CA ALA A 88 -0.43 20.74 -20.56
C ALA A 88 1.02 20.76 -20.07
N ARG A 89 1.27 20.31 -18.83
CA ARG A 89 2.63 20.20 -18.28
C ARG A 89 3.48 19.15 -19.02
N ALA A 90 2.86 18.07 -19.47
CA ALA A 90 3.51 16.97 -20.17
C ALA A 90 3.54 17.11 -21.71
N ASP A 91 3.08 18.25 -22.25
CA ASP A 91 2.95 18.51 -23.69
C ASP A 91 2.24 17.38 -24.46
N ARG A 92 1.13 16.87 -23.88
CA ARG A 92 0.31 15.80 -24.46
C ARG A 92 -1.14 16.24 -24.62
N ALA A 93 -1.87 15.54 -25.49
CA ALA A 93 -3.31 15.72 -25.60
C ALA A 93 -4.02 15.33 -24.31
N GLU A 94 -5.09 16.08 -23.99
CA GLU A 94 -5.98 15.80 -22.86
C GLU A 94 -6.73 14.49 -23.10
N ALA A 95 -6.70 13.58 -22.12
CA ALA A 95 -7.49 12.37 -22.13
C ALA A 95 -8.94 12.65 -21.70
N SER A 96 -9.89 11.88 -22.20
CA SER A 96 -11.29 11.99 -21.75
C SER A 96 -11.42 11.63 -20.26
N PRO A 97 -12.35 12.24 -19.50
CA PRO A 97 -12.54 11.92 -18.09
C PRO A 97 -12.82 10.43 -17.81
N SER A 98 -13.51 9.73 -18.70
CA SER A 98 -13.73 8.29 -18.59
C SER A 98 -12.44 7.48 -18.71
N ALA A 99 -11.52 7.87 -19.58
CA ALA A 99 -10.22 7.22 -19.74
C ALA A 99 -9.33 7.44 -18.51
N VAL A 100 -9.31 8.67 -17.97
CA VAL A 100 -8.57 8.98 -16.74
C VAL A 100 -9.14 8.19 -15.55
N LEU A 101 -10.47 8.13 -15.44
CA LEU A 101 -11.13 7.36 -14.38
C LEU A 101 -10.84 5.86 -14.50
N ALA A 102 -10.90 5.30 -15.72
CA ALA A 102 -10.58 3.91 -15.96
C ALA A 102 -9.13 3.58 -15.56
N GLN A 103 -8.17 4.45 -15.91
CA GLN A 103 -6.78 4.28 -15.50
C GLN A 103 -6.63 4.36 -13.98
N ALA A 104 -7.27 5.32 -13.32
CA ALA A 104 -7.19 5.49 -11.87
C ALA A 104 -7.75 4.26 -11.13
N ILE A 105 -8.89 3.73 -11.58
CA ILE A 105 -9.48 2.52 -11.02
C ILE A 105 -8.58 1.32 -11.27
N ASN A 106 -8.02 1.17 -12.48
CA ASN A 106 -7.14 0.06 -12.80
C ASN A 106 -5.87 0.08 -11.91
N ASN A 107 -5.22 1.22 -11.79
CA ASN A 107 -4.05 1.39 -10.91
C ASN A 107 -4.38 1.06 -9.45
N TYR A 108 -5.57 1.48 -8.98
CA TYR A 108 -6.02 1.17 -7.63
C TYR A 108 -6.23 -0.33 -7.42
N LEU A 109 -6.88 -1.01 -8.37
CA LEU A 109 -7.12 -2.46 -8.30
C LEU A 109 -5.82 -3.26 -8.40
N GLU A 110 -4.89 -2.87 -9.26
CA GLU A 110 -3.56 -3.47 -9.35
C GLU A 110 -2.80 -3.30 -8.04
N ASN A 111 -2.78 -2.09 -7.47
CA ASN A 111 -2.13 -1.85 -6.18
C ASN A 111 -2.77 -2.66 -5.05
N LEU A 112 -4.09 -2.80 -5.04
CA LEU A 112 -4.82 -3.63 -4.08
C LEU A 112 -4.39 -5.10 -4.20
N LEU A 113 -4.32 -5.65 -5.41
CA LEU A 113 -3.86 -7.01 -5.65
C LEU A 113 -2.42 -7.22 -5.17
N HIS A 114 -1.51 -6.31 -5.51
CA HIS A 114 -0.13 -6.36 -5.06
C HIS A 114 -0.02 -6.30 -3.53
N THR A 115 -0.81 -5.45 -2.89
CA THR A 115 -0.83 -5.31 -1.43
C THR A 115 -1.30 -6.61 -0.78
N LEU A 116 -2.37 -7.22 -1.27
CA LEU A 116 -2.89 -8.49 -0.75
C LEU A 116 -1.92 -9.67 -0.95
N VAL A 117 -1.12 -9.65 -2.02
CA VAL A 117 -0.10 -10.68 -2.27
C VAL A 117 1.09 -10.50 -1.33
N ALA A 118 1.55 -9.25 -1.12
CA ALA A 118 2.71 -8.96 -0.29
C ALA A 118 2.40 -9.08 1.20
N ASP A 119 1.23 -8.63 1.61
CA ASP A 119 0.77 -8.62 2.99
C ASP A 119 -0.75 -8.80 3.06
N PRO A 120 -1.24 -10.05 3.18
CA PRO A 120 -2.67 -10.31 3.37
C PRO A 120 -3.24 -9.62 4.61
N THR A 121 -2.44 -9.35 5.65
CA THR A 121 -2.90 -8.74 6.90
C THR A 121 -3.21 -7.25 6.77
N SER A 122 -2.90 -6.63 5.62
CA SER A 122 -3.39 -5.30 5.26
C SER A 122 -4.93 -5.22 5.14
N HIS A 123 -5.60 -6.36 4.96
CA HIS A 123 -7.06 -6.43 4.89
C HIS A 123 -7.65 -6.83 6.25
N PRO A 124 -8.68 -6.11 6.76
CA PRO A 124 -9.18 -6.29 8.14
C PRO A 124 -9.50 -7.74 8.52
N HIS A 125 -10.20 -8.48 7.66
CA HIS A 125 -10.52 -9.90 7.90
C HIS A 125 -9.28 -10.77 8.18
N PHE A 126 -8.21 -10.57 7.43
CA PHE A 126 -6.98 -11.35 7.56
C PHE A 126 -6.10 -10.82 8.70
N ALA A 127 -6.17 -9.52 9.01
CA ALA A 127 -5.58 -8.94 10.21
C ALA A 127 -6.17 -9.56 11.50
N GLU A 128 -7.50 -9.63 11.59
CA GLU A 128 -8.22 -10.24 12.71
C GLU A 128 -7.84 -11.72 12.87
N LEU A 129 -7.78 -12.45 11.75
CA LEU A 129 -7.38 -13.85 11.74
C LEU A 129 -5.94 -14.04 12.23
N TRP A 130 -5.01 -13.23 11.75
CA TRP A 130 -3.62 -13.24 12.22
C TRP A 130 -3.53 -12.95 13.71
N ASN A 131 -4.25 -11.93 14.17
CA ASN A 131 -4.27 -11.51 15.58
C ASN A 131 -4.85 -12.60 16.48
N SER A 132 -5.87 -13.32 16.03
CA SER A 132 -6.41 -14.49 16.75
C SER A 132 -5.36 -15.59 16.88
N LEU A 133 -4.60 -15.90 15.84
CA LEU A 133 -3.52 -16.90 15.90
C LEU A 133 -2.41 -16.47 16.86
N CYS A 134 -2.04 -15.19 16.84
CA CYS A 134 -1.07 -14.61 17.76
C CYS A 134 -1.53 -14.70 19.22
N ALA A 135 -2.81 -14.42 19.50
CA ALA A 135 -3.40 -14.56 20.81
C ALA A 135 -3.37 -16.03 21.29
N ASP A 136 -3.80 -16.98 20.46
CA ASP A 136 -3.78 -18.42 20.76
C ASP A 136 -2.37 -18.95 21.03
N ALA A 137 -1.36 -18.40 20.35
CA ALA A 137 0.04 -18.75 20.56
C ALA A 137 0.69 -18.02 21.74
N ASN A 138 -0.06 -17.16 22.45
CA ASN A 138 0.46 -16.28 23.50
C ASN A 138 1.68 -15.47 23.00
N ALA A 139 1.49 -14.79 21.87
CA ALA A 139 2.46 -13.93 21.19
C ALA A 139 1.82 -12.60 20.72
N PRO A 140 1.18 -11.83 21.61
CA PRO A 140 0.47 -10.59 21.24
C PRO A 140 1.37 -9.52 20.63
N GLU A 141 2.68 -9.55 20.90
CA GLU A 141 3.68 -8.67 20.30
C GLU A 141 3.84 -8.83 18.78
N LEU A 142 3.33 -9.93 18.20
CA LEU A 142 3.29 -10.17 16.77
C LEU A 142 1.99 -9.74 16.10
N ALA A 143 0.99 -9.27 16.87
CA ALA A 143 -0.27 -8.81 16.33
C ALA A 143 -0.07 -7.54 15.48
N VAL A 144 -0.87 -7.40 14.42
CA VAL A 144 -0.92 -6.20 13.60
C VAL A 144 -1.99 -5.25 14.13
N PRO A 145 -1.85 -3.93 13.95
CA PRO A 145 -2.92 -2.99 14.26
C PRO A 145 -4.17 -3.35 13.45
N THR A 146 -5.31 -3.53 14.13
CA THR A 146 -6.61 -3.49 13.47
C THR A 146 -7.16 -2.08 13.62
N ASP A 147 -7.65 -1.50 12.53
CA ASP A 147 -8.38 -0.23 12.54
C ASP A 147 -9.76 -0.40 13.22
N GLU A 148 -9.78 -0.84 14.47
CA GLU A 148 -10.99 -0.95 15.30
C GLU A 148 -11.17 0.30 16.20
N ASN A 149 -10.56 1.42 15.83
CA ASN A 149 -10.93 2.70 16.44
C ASN A 149 -10.73 3.87 15.48
N PRO A 150 -11.61 4.07 14.47
CA PRO A 150 -12.01 5.43 14.21
C PRO A 150 -12.67 5.90 15.51
N GLU A 151 -11.95 6.67 16.34
CA GLU A 151 -12.63 7.50 17.33
C GLU A 151 -13.83 8.11 16.61
N PRO A 152 -15.07 7.94 17.11
CA PRO A 152 -16.19 8.63 16.51
C PRO A 152 -15.78 10.09 16.53
N ALA A 153 -15.61 10.68 15.34
CA ALA A 153 -15.42 12.11 15.22
C ALA A 153 -16.56 12.71 16.02
N THR A 154 -16.23 13.23 17.22
CA THR A 154 -17.19 13.89 18.07
C THR A 154 -17.84 14.90 17.14
N PRO A 155 -19.17 14.85 16.92
CA PRO A 155 -19.81 15.90 16.17
C PRO A 155 -19.34 17.18 16.83
N ALA A 156 -18.71 18.07 16.05
CA ALA A 156 -18.32 19.37 16.56
C ALA A 156 -19.62 20.04 16.99
N ASP A 157 -19.86 19.96 18.30
CA ASP A 157 -21.07 20.43 18.92
C ASP A 157 -20.97 21.96 18.87
N GLY A 158 -21.77 22.55 17.98
CA GLY A 158 -22.16 23.95 18.05
C GLY A 158 -21.17 24.98 17.48
N GLY A 159 -21.58 25.60 16.37
CA GLY A 159 -21.16 26.94 16.00
C GLY A 159 -21.84 27.40 14.71
N PRO A 160 -22.67 28.46 14.74
CA PRO A 160 -23.56 28.79 13.63
C PRO A 160 -22.83 29.54 12.51
N PHE A 161 -23.42 29.45 11.32
CA PHE A 161 -23.09 30.10 10.04
C PHE A 161 -22.12 29.35 9.13
#